data_AF-A0A2N7W094-F1
#
_entry.id   AF-A0A2N7W094-F1
#
_cell.length_a   1.000
_cell.length_b   1.000
_cell.length_c   1.000
_cell.angle_alpha   90.00
_cell.angle_beta   90.00
_cell.angle_gamma   90.00
#
_symmetry.space_group_name_H-M   'P 1'
#
loop_
_entity.id
_entity.type
_entity.pdbx_description
1 polymer ?
#
loop_
_entity_poly.entity_id
_entity_poly.type
_entity_poly.pdbx_seq_one_letter_code
_entity_poly.pdbx_strand_id
1 'polypeptide(L)'
;MAAPFRFGIFDAAPRRACPVRASEWLKGFMMTATFAAASAFAQGSTAAADATAYNLLVGTYTAGGKSEGIDVFRFDPATGQVRPLSSVKTVNPSYLVVSRDQRYVYAVNELPGDNGPATERGGISAFTFDPQAGRLTFINQVSSEGNDPCYLSLSPDGRYLLAANYSVAADPGGSFAVFPLQEGGRVGTAVLVVHQQGGGPVQGRQDNAHVHSTVFTPDGRYLFTQDLGNDKLYEYRYTNDGSRGLISPTPEGYVQMPAGSGPRHLVFDAGGHYAYLTSELAGTVTTLQYANGTLKPLQTLKLTAPGFKGKIGAGAIHLSPDGRFLYATNRGDANEIVIFAVDPSDGMLRPVGRQSTLGRTPREFAIDPTGRWLIVGNQDSDTAYVFRRDPATGMLTQPTRLDIGSPVDFKFTPSS
;
A
#
# COMPACT_ATOMS: atom_id res chain seq x y z
N MET A 1 22.58 60.18 24.21
CA MET A 1 21.63 59.70 25.23
C MET A 1 21.42 58.22 25.03
N ALA A 2 22.17 57.41 25.78
CA ALA A 2 21.95 55.99 26.03
C ALA A 2 22.82 55.68 27.26
N ALA A 3 22.20 55.29 28.36
CA ALA A 3 22.86 54.96 29.62
C ALA A 3 23.03 53.43 29.74
N PRO A 4 24.15 52.92 30.27
CA PRO A 4 24.29 51.52 30.66
C PRO A 4 24.09 51.35 32.17
N PHE A 5 23.59 50.20 32.63
CA PHE A 5 23.67 49.82 34.04
C PHE A 5 24.17 48.39 34.24
N ARG A 6 25.00 48.27 35.27
CA ARG A 6 25.91 47.18 35.64
C ARG A 6 25.25 46.05 36.44
N PHE A 7 25.94 44.92 36.42
CA PHE A 7 25.85 43.73 37.28
C PHE A 7 25.90 44.00 38.79
N GLY A 8 25.29 43.08 39.56
CA GLY A 8 25.57 42.83 40.98
C GLY A 8 25.41 41.34 41.32
N ILE A 9 26.46 40.76 41.89
CA ILE A 9 26.63 39.38 42.38
C ILE A 9 26.33 39.35 43.88
N PHE A 10 25.76 38.27 44.43
CA PHE A 10 26.07 37.79 45.79
C PHE A 10 25.90 36.27 45.90
N ASP A 11 26.74 35.69 46.76
CA ASP A 11 27.19 34.31 46.81
C ASP A 11 26.77 33.62 48.13
N ALA A 12 26.64 32.29 48.09
CA ALA A 12 26.90 31.24 49.11
C ALA A 12 26.14 31.09 50.48
N ALA A 13 25.43 29.93 50.59
CA ALA A 13 25.61 28.81 51.58
C ALA A 13 25.09 28.91 53.06
N PRO A 14 25.02 27.81 53.89
CA PRO A 14 24.59 26.40 53.67
C PRO A 14 23.82 25.71 54.87
N ARG A 15 23.53 24.39 54.71
CA ARG A 15 23.34 23.28 55.72
C ARG A 15 21.97 23.07 56.42
N ARG A 16 21.48 21.83 56.38
CA ARG A 16 21.47 20.84 57.50
C ARG A 16 20.92 19.47 57.07
N ALA A 17 21.41 18.41 57.71
CA ALA A 17 21.10 16.99 57.48
C ALA A 17 20.31 16.37 58.66
N CYS A 18 19.44 15.40 58.33
CA CYS A 18 18.98 14.15 59.02
C CYS A 18 18.76 14.11 60.56
N PRO A 19 17.75 13.34 61.05
CA PRO A 19 17.90 11.87 61.22
C PRO A 19 16.62 11.00 61.02
N VAL A 20 16.80 9.70 61.31
CA VAL A 20 16.09 8.48 60.86
C VAL A 20 15.18 7.85 61.94
N ARG A 21 14.30 6.91 61.52
CA ARG A 21 13.68 5.73 62.21
C ARG A 21 12.22 5.94 62.67
N ALA A 22 11.29 4.96 62.67
CA ALA A 22 11.23 3.51 62.38
C ALA A 22 9.72 3.13 62.18
N SER A 23 9.36 2.28 61.20
CA SER A 23 8.79 0.89 61.32
C SER A 23 7.61 0.73 62.32
N GLU A 24 6.48 0.07 62.10
CA GLU A 24 5.97 -1.03 61.23
C GLU A 24 4.43 -0.83 61.09
N TRP A 25 3.70 -1.41 60.13
CA TRP A 25 3.13 -2.76 60.23
C TRP A 25 2.64 -3.27 58.86
N LEU A 26 3.03 -4.51 58.59
CA LEU A 26 2.56 -5.42 57.55
C LEU A 26 1.04 -5.65 57.61
N LYS A 27 0.40 -5.78 56.45
CA LYS A 27 -0.54 -6.86 56.06
C LYS A 27 -1.19 -6.55 54.71
N GLY A 28 -1.12 -7.50 53.77
CA GLY A 28 -2.01 -7.50 52.60
C GLY A 28 -1.33 -7.83 51.29
N PHE A 29 -0.89 -9.08 51.15
CA PHE A 29 -0.50 -9.67 49.88
C PHE A 29 -1.76 -9.80 49.00
N MET A 30 -1.87 -9.03 47.92
CA MET A 30 -2.70 -9.38 46.77
C MET A 30 -1.94 -9.00 45.51
N MET A 31 -1.14 -9.96 45.03
CA MET A 31 -0.78 -10.03 43.61
C MET A 31 -2.08 -10.22 42.84
N THR A 32 -2.72 -9.14 42.44
CA THR A 32 -3.58 -9.17 41.26
C THR A 32 -2.64 -9.21 40.06
N ALA A 33 -2.30 -10.42 39.62
CA ALA A 33 -1.81 -10.64 38.28
C ALA A 33 -2.93 -10.20 37.33
N THR A 34 -2.89 -8.95 36.88
CA THR A 34 -3.66 -8.53 35.71
C THR A 34 -3.06 -9.30 34.54
N PHE A 35 -3.73 -10.39 34.16
CA PHE A 35 -3.59 -10.95 32.83
C PHE A 35 -3.95 -9.82 31.85
N ALA A 36 -2.93 -9.12 31.35
CA ALA A 36 -3.05 -8.41 30.10
C ALA A 36 -3.36 -9.49 29.07
N ALA A 37 -4.63 -9.61 28.69
CA ALA A 37 -5.01 -10.34 27.51
C ALA A 37 -4.32 -9.64 26.32
N ALA A 38 -3.14 -10.13 25.97
CA ALA A 38 -2.57 -9.89 24.65
C ALA A 38 -3.56 -10.51 23.68
N SER A 39 -4.45 -9.68 23.13
CA SER A 39 -5.26 -10.05 21.98
C SER A 39 -4.27 -10.37 20.88
N ALA A 40 -4.00 -11.66 20.68
CA ALA A 40 -3.31 -12.14 19.52
C ALA A 40 -4.12 -11.65 18.32
N PHE A 41 -3.59 -10.69 17.58
CA PHE A 41 -3.94 -10.51 16.17
C PHE A 41 -3.37 -11.70 15.42
N ALA A 42 -3.96 -12.87 15.67
CA ALA A 42 -3.92 -13.95 14.72
C ALA A 42 -4.63 -13.40 13.49
N GLN A 43 -3.85 -13.08 12.46
CA GLN A 43 -4.34 -12.98 11.11
C GLN A 43 -5.25 -14.19 10.89
N GLY A 44 -6.53 -13.93 10.64
CA GLY A 44 -7.43 -14.95 10.15
C GLY A 44 -6.94 -15.37 8.76
N SER A 45 -6.06 -16.37 8.72
CA SER A 45 -5.64 -17.04 7.49
C SER A 45 -5.36 -18.52 7.74
N THR A 46 -6.24 -19.20 8.48
CA THR A 46 -6.23 -20.68 8.52
C THR A 46 -7.30 -21.31 7.64
N ALA A 47 -8.14 -20.53 6.94
CA ALA A 47 -9.16 -21.06 6.02
C ALA A 47 -8.73 -21.06 4.54
N ALA A 48 -7.63 -20.39 4.17
CA ALA A 48 -7.28 -20.17 2.76
C ALA A 48 -6.45 -21.30 2.14
N ALA A 49 -5.79 -22.16 2.92
CA ALA A 49 -4.88 -23.19 2.40
C ALA A 49 -5.60 -24.40 1.76
N ASP A 50 -6.89 -24.58 2.04
CA ASP A 50 -7.71 -25.71 1.58
C ASP A 50 -8.59 -25.39 0.36
N ALA A 51 -8.54 -24.15 -0.15
CA ALA A 51 -9.31 -23.79 -1.34
C ALA A 51 -8.75 -24.53 -2.57
N THR A 52 -9.56 -25.40 -3.18
CA THR A 52 -9.17 -26.16 -4.39
C THR A 52 -9.01 -25.25 -5.61
N ALA A 53 -9.55 -24.03 -5.57
CA ALA A 53 -9.38 -23.01 -6.58
C ALA A 53 -9.60 -21.60 -6.01
N TYR A 54 -8.98 -20.61 -6.63
CA TYR A 54 -9.18 -19.18 -6.34
C TYR A 54 -9.85 -18.50 -7.54
N ASN A 55 -10.56 -17.41 -7.30
CA ASN A 55 -10.80 -16.43 -8.35
C ASN A 55 -9.62 -15.47 -8.41
N LEU A 56 -9.30 -15.02 -9.62
CA LEU A 56 -8.33 -13.98 -9.91
C LEU A 56 -9.08 -12.83 -10.59
N LEU A 57 -9.19 -11.70 -9.89
CA LEU A 57 -9.77 -10.47 -10.43
C LEU A 57 -8.65 -9.62 -11.00
N VAL A 58 -8.87 -9.07 -12.19
CA VAL A 58 -7.88 -8.28 -12.92
C VAL A 58 -8.44 -6.89 -13.19
N GLY A 59 -7.79 -5.89 -12.61
CA GLY A 59 -8.03 -4.48 -12.90
C GLY A 59 -7.31 -4.06 -14.18
N THR A 60 -7.92 -3.17 -14.96
CA THR A 60 -7.41 -2.77 -16.28
C THR A 60 -7.55 -1.27 -16.53
N TYR A 61 -6.82 -0.76 -17.52
CA TYR A 61 -7.24 0.46 -18.20
C TYR A 61 -8.15 0.12 -19.39
N THR A 62 -9.22 0.88 -19.56
CA THR A 62 -10.19 0.68 -20.63
C THR A 62 -10.01 1.64 -21.80
N ALA A 63 -9.18 2.68 -21.63
CA ALA A 63 -8.79 3.57 -22.71
C ALA A 63 -8.14 2.77 -23.86
N GLY A 64 -8.58 3.02 -25.11
CA GLY A 64 -8.10 2.30 -26.29
C GLY A 64 -8.87 1.02 -26.65
N GLY A 65 -9.91 0.65 -25.88
CA GLY A 65 -10.91 -0.34 -26.30
C GLY A 65 -10.49 -1.81 -26.25
N LYS A 66 -9.35 -2.13 -25.62
CA LYS A 66 -8.85 -3.52 -25.47
C LYS A 66 -9.33 -4.23 -24.22
N SER A 67 -9.86 -3.48 -23.25
CA SER A 67 -10.56 -4.00 -22.07
C SER A 67 -11.83 -3.20 -21.86
N GLU A 68 -12.86 -3.84 -21.30
CA GLU A 68 -14.13 -3.22 -20.95
C GLU A 68 -14.29 -2.95 -19.44
N GLY A 69 -13.38 -3.45 -18.60
CA GLY A 69 -13.43 -3.21 -17.15
C GLY A 69 -12.65 -4.23 -16.32
N ILE A 70 -13.34 -4.93 -15.41
CA ILE A 70 -12.74 -5.92 -14.51
C ILE A 70 -12.99 -7.31 -15.09
N ASP A 71 -11.93 -8.06 -15.32
CA ASP A 71 -12.00 -9.46 -15.71
C ASP A 71 -11.88 -10.37 -14.48
N VAL A 72 -12.66 -11.45 -14.45
CA VAL A 72 -12.62 -12.47 -13.41
C VAL A 72 -12.26 -13.80 -14.06
N PHE A 73 -11.22 -14.44 -13.52
CA PHE A 73 -10.76 -15.76 -13.93
C PHE A 73 -10.88 -16.74 -12.77
N ARG A 74 -10.99 -18.03 -13.07
CA ARG A 74 -10.65 -19.09 -12.10
C ARG A 74 -9.17 -19.42 -12.23
N PHE A 75 -8.49 -19.53 -11.10
CA PHE A 75 -7.11 -19.94 -10.97
C PHE A 75 -7.02 -21.28 -10.24
N ASP A 76 -6.30 -22.23 -10.83
CA ASP A 76 -5.95 -23.51 -10.21
C ASP A 76 -4.56 -23.41 -9.55
N PRO A 77 -4.46 -23.42 -8.21
CA PRO A 77 -3.18 -23.30 -7.51
C PRO A 77 -2.29 -24.54 -7.63
N ALA A 78 -2.81 -25.69 -8.06
CA ALA A 78 -2.01 -26.89 -8.29
C ALA A 78 -1.24 -26.80 -9.61
N THR A 79 -1.86 -26.27 -10.66
CA THR A 79 -1.30 -26.27 -12.02
C THR A 79 -0.86 -24.89 -12.52
N GLY A 80 -1.31 -23.81 -11.88
CA GLY A 80 -1.10 -22.44 -12.34
C GLY A 80 -2.01 -22.02 -13.50
N GLN A 81 -2.97 -22.87 -13.90
CA GLN A 81 -3.88 -22.57 -14.99
C GLN A 81 -4.86 -21.46 -14.61
N VAL A 82 -5.08 -20.54 -15.56
CA VAL A 82 -6.04 -19.43 -15.46
C VAL A 82 -7.08 -19.62 -16.55
N ARG A 83 -8.36 -19.64 -16.19
CA ARG A 83 -9.49 -19.79 -17.14
C ARG A 83 -10.49 -18.66 -16.97
N PRO A 84 -10.95 -17.99 -18.05
CA PRO A 84 -11.94 -16.93 -17.96
C PRO A 84 -13.22 -17.40 -17.25
N LEU A 85 -13.86 -16.52 -16.49
CA LEU A 85 -15.09 -16.83 -15.75
C LEU A 85 -16.18 -15.79 -16.01
N SER A 86 -15.90 -14.51 -15.77
CA SER A 86 -16.84 -13.42 -16.08
C SER A 86 -16.08 -12.11 -16.26
N SER A 87 -16.79 -11.04 -16.62
CA SER A 87 -16.28 -9.67 -16.57
C SER A 87 -17.40 -8.71 -16.21
N VAL A 88 -17.04 -7.51 -15.76
CA VAL A 88 -17.98 -6.41 -15.55
C VAL A 88 -17.45 -5.14 -16.20
N LYS A 89 -18.33 -4.44 -16.91
CA LYS A 89 -17.98 -3.16 -17.55
C LYS A 89 -17.85 -2.07 -16.50
N THR A 90 -16.72 -1.39 -16.49
CA THR A 90 -16.46 -0.21 -15.65
C THR A 90 -15.23 0.50 -16.20
N VAL A 91 -15.16 1.82 -16.07
CA VAL A 91 -14.13 2.63 -16.73
C VAL A 91 -12.86 2.69 -15.89
N ASN A 92 -11.71 2.36 -16.50
CA ASN A 92 -10.38 2.40 -15.88
C ASN A 92 -10.32 1.86 -14.42
N PRO A 93 -10.77 0.62 -14.15
CA PRO A 93 -10.65 -0.02 -12.85
C PRO A 93 -9.21 -0.46 -12.55
N SER A 94 -8.31 0.51 -12.42
CA SER A 94 -6.87 0.27 -12.41
C SER A 94 -6.32 -0.28 -11.08
N TYR A 95 -7.11 -0.20 -10.01
CA TYR A 95 -6.78 -0.75 -8.69
C TYR A 95 -8.05 -1.24 -7.98
N LEU A 96 -7.97 -2.45 -7.43
CA LEU A 96 -9.09 -3.16 -6.82
C LEU A 96 -8.81 -3.41 -5.33
N VAL A 97 -9.88 -3.49 -4.54
CA VAL A 97 -9.84 -3.99 -3.17
C VAL A 97 -11.03 -4.92 -2.98
N VAL A 98 -10.75 -6.14 -2.49
CA VAL A 98 -11.78 -7.09 -2.08
C VAL A 98 -12.06 -6.88 -0.59
N SER A 99 -13.33 -6.85 -0.20
CA SER A 99 -13.71 -6.76 1.22
C SER A 99 -13.20 -7.99 1.99
N ARG A 100 -12.99 -7.83 3.29
CA ARG A 100 -12.43 -8.90 4.15
C ARG A 100 -13.31 -10.15 4.18
N ASP A 101 -14.61 -9.96 4.10
CA ASP A 101 -15.61 -11.03 4.03
C ASP A 101 -15.81 -11.59 2.62
N GLN A 102 -15.02 -11.13 1.63
CA GLN A 102 -15.03 -11.59 0.24
C GLN A 102 -16.36 -11.35 -0.50
N ARG A 103 -17.24 -10.49 0.02
CA ARG A 103 -18.57 -10.23 -0.56
C ARG A 103 -18.64 -9.02 -1.46
N TYR A 104 -17.65 -8.13 -1.41
CA TYR A 104 -17.65 -6.89 -2.15
C TYR A 104 -16.30 -6.63 -2.79
N VAL A 105 -16.34 -5.94 -3.93
CA VAL A 105 -15.16 -5.45 -4.63
C VAL A 105 -15.34 -3.96 -4.86
N TYR A 106 -14.30 -3.22 -4.52
CA TYR A 106 -14.19 -1.78 -4.75
C TYR A 106 -13.11 -1.55 -5.80
N ALA A 107 -13.39 -0.70 -6.77
CA ALA A 107 -12.45 -0.34 -7.82
C ALA A 107 -12.35 1.18 -7.91
N VAL A 108 -11.14 1.70 -8.06
CA VAL A 108 -10.98 3.08 -8.54
C VAL A 108 -11.56 3.19 -9.95
N ASN A 109 -11.94 4.38 -10.36
CA ASN A 109 -12.12 4.74 -11.76
C ASN A 109 -11.05 5.80 -12.04
N GLU A 110 -9.87 5.38 -12.51
CA GLU A 110 -8.69 6.23 -12.68
C GLU A 110 -8.87 7.11 -13.92
N LEU A 111 -9.63 8.18 -13.72
CA LEU A 111 -9.89 9.21 -14.70
C LEU A 111 -9.36 10.54 -14.16
N PRO A 112 -8.92 11.46 -15.04
CA PRO A 112 -8.58 12.80 -14.63
C PRO A 112 -9.82 13.46 -14.01
N GLY A 113 -9.62 14.56 -13.28
CA GLY A 113 -10.74 15.39 -12.90
C GLY A 113 -10.49 16.87 -13.22
N ASP A 114 -11.60 17.56 -13.17
CA ASP A 114 -11.86 18.96 -13.50
C ASP A 114 -11.75 19.39 -14.99
N ASN A 115 -12.79 20.13 -15.40
CA ASN A 115 -13.25 20.55 -16.75
C ASN A 115 -14.05 19.54 -17.58
N GLY A 116 -14.14 18.26 -17.18
CA GLY A 116 -14.94 17.24 -17.85
C GLY A 116 -16.34 16.99 -17.25
N PRO A 117 -17.26 16.32 -17.99
CA PRO A 117 -18.53 15.82 -17.46
C PRO A 117 -18.34 14.97 -16.20
N ALA A 118 -19.33 14.91 -15.30
CA ALA A 118 -19.27 14.07 -14.10
C ALA A 118 -19.00 12.58 -14.39
N THR A 119 -19.38 12.11 -15.59
CA THR A 119 -19.12 10.75 -16.09
C THR A 119 -17.65 10.48 -16.45
N GLU A 120 -16.82 11.51 -16.52
CA GLU A 120 -15.39 11.45 -16.86
C GLU A 120 -14.50 11.79 -15.66
N ARG A 121 -15.07 11.90 -14.44
CA ARG A 121 -14.31 12.22 -13.23
C ARG A 121 -13.76 10.98 -12.55
N GLY A 122 -12.65 11.16 -11.84
CA GLY A 122 -12.12 10.20 -10.89
C GLY A 122 -13.19 9.74 -9.90
N GLY A 123 -13.29 8.42 -9.70
CA GLY A 123 -14.34 7.84 -8.88
C GLY A 123 -13.97 6.53 -8.21
N ILE A 124 -14.95 5.98 -7.50
CA ILE A 124 -14.89 4.66 -6.87
C ILE A 124 -16.18 3.92 -7.20
N SER A 125 -16.07 2.77 -7.84
CA SER A 125 -17.17 1.85 -8.10
C SER A 125 -17.19 0.73 -7.06
N ALA A 126 -18.38 0.40 -6.56
CA ALA A 126 -18.61 -0.71 -5.63
C ALA A 126 -19.44 -1.81 -6.30
N PHE A 127 -19.09 -3.06 -6.03
CA PHE A 127 -19.75 -4.25 -6.58
C PHE A 127 -20.00 -5.28 -5.47
N THR A 128 -21.11 -6.01 -5.53
CA THR A 128 -21.20 -7.30 -4.85
C THR A 128 -20.38 -8.33 -5.63
N PHE A 129 -19.84 -9.32 -4.92
CA PHE A 129 -19.07 -10.39 -5.51
C PHE A 129 -19.64 -11.75 -5.09
N ASP A 130 -20.01 -12.54 -6.09
CA ASP A 130 -20.33 -13.95 -5.93
C ASP A 130 -19.05 -14.75 -6.23
N PRO A 131 -18.34 -15.28 -5.22
CA PRO A 131 -17.09 -16.03 -5.43
C PRO A 131 -17.32 -17.37 -6.14
N GLN A 132 -18.50 -17.98 -6.04
CA GLN A 132 -18.76 -19.26 -6.70
C GLN A 132 -18.98 -19.06 -8.20
N ALA A 133 -19.82 -18.10 -8.58
CA ALA A 133 -20.04 -17.75 -9.98
C ALA A 133 -18.92 -16.87 -10.55
N GLY A 134 -18.09 -16.27 -9.70
CA GLY A 134 -17.11 -15.25 -10.05
C GLY A 134 -17.73 -14.01 -10.69
N ARG A 135 -18.94 -13.61 -10.25
CA ARG A 135 -19.72 -12.55 -10.87
C ARG A 135 -19.72 -11.29 -10.00
N LEU A 136 -19.44 -10.15 -10.63
CA LEU A 136 -19.55 -8.83 -10.02
C LEU A 136 -20.88 -8.18 -10.40
N THR A 137 -21.60 -7.61 -9.43
CA THR A 137 -22.84 -6.85 -9.69
C THR A 137 -22.71 -5.45 -9.12
N PHE A 138 -22.89 -4.43 -9.96
CA PHE A 138 -22.74 -3.02 -9.58
C PHE A 138 -23.69 -2.62 -8.44
N ILE A 139 -23.17 -1.87 -7.46
CA ILE A 139 -23.91 -1.33 -6.31
C ILE A 139 -24.10 0.18 -6.46
N ASN A 140 -23.00 0.93 -6.48
CA ASN A 140 -22.98 2.38 -6.65
C ASN A 140 -21.61 2.86 -7.09
N GLN A 141 -21.54 4.12 -7.52
CA GLN A 141 -20.31 4.83 -7.79
C GLN A 141 -20.35 6.19 -7.09
N VAL A 142 -19.21 6.63 -6.56
CA VAL A 142 -19.04 7.97 -5.95
C VAL A 142 -17.82 8.66 -6.56
N SER A 143 -17.76 9.99 -6.44
CA SER A 143 -16.54 10.78 -6.68
C SER A 143 -15.44 10.33 -5.72
N SER A 144 -14.17 10.30 -6.18
CA SER A 144 -13.02 10.07 -5.30
C SER A 144 -12.54 11.34 -4.59
N GLU A 145 -13.24 12.46 -4.79
CA GLU A 145 -12.89 13.80 -4.27
C GLU A 145 -11.47 14.23 -4.65
N GLY A 146 -11.03 13.82 -5.84
CA GLY A 146 -9.76 14.18 -6.45
C GLY A 146 -9.60 13.53 -7.81
N ASN A 147 -8.45 13.76 -8.43
CA ASN A 147 -8.18 13.34 -9.81
C ASN A 147 -7.29 12.11 -9.84
N ASP A 148 -7.45 11.26 -10.86
CA ASP A 148 -6.64 10.08 -11.09
C ASP A 148 -6.51 9.18 -9.84
N PRO A 149 -7.63 8.73 -9.22
CA PRO A 149 -7.57 7.80 -8.10
C PRO A 149 -6.86 6.52 -8.53
N CYS A 150 -5.77 6.17 -7.87
CA CYS A 150 -4.85 5.13 -8.34
C CYS A 150 -4.60 4.00 -7.32
N TYR A 151 -5.18 4.12 -6.12
CA TYR A 151 -5.01 3.14 -5.05
C TYR A 151 -6.19 3.18 -4.09
N LEU A 152 -6.58 2.00 -3.57
CA LEU A 152 -7.58 1.85 -2.51
C LEU A 152 -7.03 1.06 -1.32
N SER A 153 -7.47 1.39 -0.11
CA SER A 153 -7.23 0.57 1.08
C SER A 153 -8.43 0.54 2.02
N LEU A 154 -8.59 -0.55 2.77
CA LEU A 154 -9.60 -0.65 3.83
C LEU A 154 -9.00 -0.24 5.17
N SER A 155 -9.79 0.47 5.97
CA SER A 155 -9.42 0.74 7.36
C SER A 155 -9.28 -0.56 8.16
N PRO A 156 -8.47 -0.55 9.25
CA PRO A 156 -8.24 -1.72 10.11
C PRO A 156 -9.50 -2.34 10.72
N ASP A 157 -10.58 -1.57 10.87
CA ASP A 157 -11.88 -2.02 11.37
C ASP A 157 -12.90 -2.33 10.25
N GLY A 158 -12.52 -2.16 8.98
CA GLY A 158 -13.38 -2.39 7.82
C GLY A 158 -14.53 -1.38 7.66
N ARG A 159 -14.50 -0.27 8.40
CA ARG A 159 -15.57 0.75 8.37
C ARG A 159 -15.37 1.81 7.28
N TYR A 160 -14.15 1.96 6.78
CA TYR A 160 -13.81 2.98 5.80
C TYR A 160 -13.02 2.40 4.64
N LEU A 161 -13.23 2.99 3.47
CA LEU A 161 -12.42 2.81 2.28
C LEU A 161 -11.66 4.12 2.03
N LEU A 162 -10.37 4.04 1.74
CA LEU A 162 -9.53 5.19 1.45
C LEU A 162 -9.11 5.17 0.00
N ALA A 163 -9.13 6.31 -0.67
CA ALA A 163 -8.62 6.48 -2.03
C ALA A 163 -7.43 7.42 -2.04
N ALA A 164 -6.36 7.01 -2.73
CA ALA A 164 -5.25 7.90 -3.07
C ALA A 164 -5.49 8.50 -4.46
N ASN A 165 -5.56 9.82 -4.54
CA ASN A 165 -5.73 10.58 -5.77
C ASN A 165 -4.35 11.09 -6.23
N TYR A 166 -3.88 10.58 -7.37
CA TYR A 166 -2.57 10.92 -7.91
C TYR A 166 -2.55 12.37 -8.44
N SER A 167 -3.60 12.77 -9.16
CA SER A 167 -3.77 14.05 -9.83
C SER A 167 -2.57 14.48 -10.69
N VAL A 168 -2.61 14.17 -11.99
CA VAL A 168 -1.61 14.69 -12.95
C VAL A 168 -1.66 16.22 -13.01
N ALA A 169 -2.85 16.81 -12.85
CA ALA A 169 -3.03 18.26 -12.77
C ALA A 169 -2.60 18.82 -11.40
N ALA A 170 -2.04 20.03 -11.41
CA ALA A 170 -1.56 20.70 -10.20
C ALA A 170 -2.67 21.24 -9.28
N ASP A 171 -3.88 21.45 -9.82
CA ASP A 171 -5.07 21.88 -9.08
C ASP A 171 -6.18 20.85 -9.32
N PRO A 172 -6.71 20.18 -8.29
CA PRO A 172 -6.44 20.39 -6.86
C PRO A 172 -5.16 19.70 -6.33
N GLY A 173 -4.37 19.06 -7.20
CA GLY A 173 -3.16 18.33 -6.84
C GLY A 173 -3.45 17.01 -6.10
N GLY A 174 -2.39 16.32 -5.70
CA GLY A 174 -2.48 15.03 -5.02
C GLY A 174 -3.22 15.11 -3.69
N SER A 175 -4.09 14.14 -3.43
CA SER A 175 -4.89 14.07 -2.21
C SER A 175 -5.16 12.63 -1.79
N PHE A 176 -5.71 12.43 -0.60
CA PHE A 176 -6.44 11.21 -0.29
C PHE A 176 -7.78 11.54 0.34
N ALA A 177 -8.75 10.64 0.17
CA ALA A 177 -10.09 10.79 0.71
C ALA A 177 -10.53 9.53 1.47
N VAL A 178 -11.40 9.71 2.46
CA VAL A 178 -11.91 8.66 3.35
C VAL A 178 -13.42 8.55 3.19
N PHE A 179 -13.90 7.35 2.85
CA PHE A 179 -15.30 7.06 2.56
C PHE A 179 -15.84 6.04 3.55
N PRO A 180 -16.98 6.28 4.20
CA PRO A 180 -17.62 5.29 5.06
C PRO A 180 -18.19 4.16 4.19
N LEU A 181 -17.96 2.92 4.60
CA LEU A 181 -18.64 1.76 4.06
C LEU A 181 -19.96 1.56 4.78
N GLN A 182 -21.04 1.48 4.00
CA GLN A 182 -22.40 1.35 4.50
C GLN A 182 -22.92 -0.09 4.32
N GLU A 183 -24.12 -0.35 4.83
CA GLU A 183 -24.80 -1.63 4.64
C GLU A 183 -24.91 -2.00 3.15
N GLY A 184 -24.83 -3.30 2.86
CA GLY A 184 -24.85 -3.81 1.49
C GLY A 184 -23.60 -3.47 0.68
N GLY A 185 -22.51 -3.05 1.34
CA GLY A 185 -21.23 -2.74 0.70
C GLY A 185 -21.19 -1.42 -0.05
N ARG A 186 -22.19 -0.54 0.13
CA ARG A 186 -22.23 0.77 -0.53
C ARG A 186 -21.09 1.68 -0.03
N VAL A 187 -20.48 2.43 -0.94
CA VAL A 187 -19.54 3.50 -0.58
C VAL A 187 -20.34 4.79 -0.36
N GLY A 188 -20.24 5.39 0.83
CA GLY A 188 -20.89 6.66 1.15
C GLY A 188 -20.12 7.89 0.65
N THR A 189 -20.66 9.09 0.87
CA THR A 189 -19.94 10.36 0.61
C THR A 189 -18.70 10.47 1.49
N ALA A 190 -17.62 11.04 0.96
CA ALA A 190 -16.39 11.25 1.72
C ALA A 190 -16.65 12.01 3.03
N VAL A 191 -16.06 11.52 4.12
CA VAL A 191 -16.10 12.17 5.44
C VAL A 191 -14.83 12.96 5.73
N LEU A 192 -13.80 12.79 4.90
CA LEU A 192 -12.54 13.52 4.98
C LEU A 192 -11.87 13.53 3.61
N VAL A 193 -11.31 14.68 3.22
CA VAL A 193 -10.44 14.84 2.06
C VAL A 193 -9.22 15.64 2.52
N VAL A 194 -8.03 15.13 2.22
CA VAL A 194 -6.76 15.76 2.62
C VAL A 194 -5.92 16.00 1.37
N HIS A 195 -5.77 17.27 1.01
CA HIS A 195 -4.88 17.69 -0.07
C HIS A 195 -3.46 17.85 0.45
N GLN A 196 -2.50 17.42 -0.37
CA GLN A 196 -1.10 17.65 -0.14
C GLN A 196 -0.62 18.75 -1.08
N GLN A 197 0.33 19.56 -0.61
CA GLN A 197 0.88 20.69 -1.34
C GLN A 197 2.40 20.57 -1.39
N GLY A 198 2.99 21.23 -2.37
CA GLY A 198 4.43 21.20 -2.63
C GLY A 198 4.76 20.46 -3.91
N GLY A 199 6.04 20.18 -4.08
CA GLY A 199 6.60 19.46 -5.21
C GLY A 199 8.07 19.11 -4.94
N GLY A 200 8.75 18.60 -5.96
CA GLY A 200 10.09 18.07 -5.91
C GLY A 200 10.91 18.45 -7.15
N PRO A 201 12.17 18.01 -7.23
CA PRO A 201 13.11 18.49 -8.24
C PRO A 201 12.88 17.93 -9.66
N VAL A 202 12.09 16.86 -9.83
CA VAL A 202 11.88 16.22 -11.15
C VAL A 202 10.75 16.89 -11.90
N GLN A 203 11.09 17.85 -12.76
CA GLN A 203 10.16 18.61 -13.59
C GLN A 203 9.22 17.70 -14.39
N GLY A 204 7.93 18.05 -14.44
CA GLY A 204 6.87 17.29 -15.12
C GLY A 204 6.37 16.06 -14.37
N ARG A 205 7.05 15.67 -13.29
CA ARG A 205 6.66 14.52 -12.43
C ARG A 205 6.47 14.89 -10.97
N GLN A 206 7.02 16.02 -10.54
CA GLN A 206 6.99 16.52 -9.17
C GLN A 206 6.68 18.01 -9.12
N ASP A 207 5.98 18.54 -10.14
CA ASP A 207 5.58 19.96 -10.15
C ASP A 207 4.49 20.25 -9.11
N ASN A 208 3.80 19.21 -8.63
CA ASN A 208 2.82 19.23 -7.55
C ASN A 208 2.87 17.92 -6.74
N ALA A 209 2.08 17.86 -5.66
CA ALA A 209 1.88 16.63 -4.88
C ALA A 209 1.17 15.54 -5.71
N HIS A 210 1.52 14.28 -5.47
CA HIS A 210 0.93 13.10 -6.09
C HIS A 210 0.83 11.93 -5.10
N VAL A 211 -0.31 11.79 -4.40
CA VAL A 211 -0.50 10.69 -3.46
C VAL A 211 -0.74 9.39 -4.25
N HIS A 212 0.19 8.46 -4.15
CA HIS A 212 0.16 7.24 -4.94
C HIS A 212 -0.36 6.03 -4.15
N SER A 213 -0.29 6.03 -2.82
CA SER A 213 -0.90 4.96 -2.02
C SER A 213 -1.22 5.40 -0.59
N THR A 214 -2.16 4.65 0.03
CA THR A 214 -2.61 4.79 1.42
C THR A 214 -2.46 3.43 2.11
N VAL A 215 -1.59 3.33 3.11
CA VAL A 215 -1.22 2.04 3.73
C VAL A 215 -1.33 2.13 5.24
N PHE A 216 -2.23 1.33 5.81
CA PHE A 216 -2.34 1.19 7.26
C PHE A 216 -1.21 0.33 7.83
N THR A 217 -0.79 0.66 9.04
CA THR A 217 0.15 -0.16 9.79
C THR A 217 -0.49 -1.48 10.23
N PRO A 218 0.30 -2.55 10.42
CA PRO A 218 -0.22 -3.84 10.88
C PRO A 218 -0.93 -3.79 12.23
N ASP A 219 -0.53 -2.86 13.11
CA ASP A 219 -1.21 -2.62 14.40
C ASP A 219 -2.54 -1.86 14.26
N GLY A 220 -2.86 -1.37 13.06
CA GLY A 220 -4.08 -0.65 12.73
C GLY A 220 -4.18 0.75 13.34
N ARG A 221 -3.09 1.32 13.85
CA ARG A 221 -3.11 2.60 14.58
C ARG A 221 -2.69 3.80 13.75
N TYR A 222 -1.98 3.57 12.65
CA TYR A 222 -1.44 4.63 11.82
C TYR A 222 -1.72 4.36 10.34
N LEU A 223 -1.71 5.44 9.57
CA LEU A 223 -1.83 5.47 8.13
C LEU A 223 -0.62 6.19 7.57
N PHE A 224 0.04 5.59 6.58
CA PHE A 224 1.05 6.24 5.78
C PHE A 224 0.50 6.56 4.39
N THR A 225 0.84 7.74 3.86
CA THR A 225 0.59 8.05 2.46
C THR A 225 1.89 8.35 1.72
N GLN A 226 2.05 7.74 0.55
CA GLN A 226 3.24 7.88 -0.28
C GLN A 226 2.98 8.99 -1.29
N ASP A 227 3.68 10.11 -1.15
CA ASP A 227 3.58 11.24 -2.08
C ASP A 227 4.78 11.25 -3.02
N LEU A 228 4.55 10.85 -4.26
CA LEU A 228 5.55 10.84 -5.32
C LEU A 228 6.05 12.26 -5.62
N GLY A 229 5.14 13.23 -5.64
CA GLY A 229 5.43 14.62 -5.97
C GLY A 229 6.32 15.31 -4.94
N ASN A 230 6.15 14.98 -3.66
CA ASN A 230 6.82 15.67 -2.56
C ASN A 230 8.06 14.96 -2.00
N ASP A 231 8.41 13.76 -2.47
CA ASP A 231 9.43 12.91 -1.86
C ASP A 231 9.16 12.61 -0.37
N LYS A 232 7.90 12.38 0.01
CA LYS A 232 7.50 12.20 1.41
C LYS A 232 6.64 10.97 1.64
N LEU A 233 6.80 10.40 2.84
CA LEU A 233 5.83 9.49 3.43
C LEU A 233 5.11 10.25 4.54
N TYR A 234 3.88 10.71 4.30
CA TYR A 234 3.12 11.40 5.35
C TYR A 234 2.61 10.40 6.38
N GLU A 235 2.59 10.82 7.64
CA GLU A 235 2.29 9.99 8.79
C GLU A 235 1.03 10.51 9.50
N TYR A 236 0.04 9.64 9.65
CA TYR A 236 -1.19 9.96 10.34
C TYR A 236 -1.54 8.91 11.38
N ARG A 237 -2.18 9.33 12.47
CA ARG A 237 -2.88 8.46 13.41
C ARG A 237 -4.29 8.18 12.89
N TYR A 238 -4.69 6.92 12.95
CA TYR A 238 -6.06 6.47 12.74
C TYR A 238 -6.78 6.34 14.08
N THR A 239 -7.91 7.05 14.24
CA THR A 239 -8.70 7.04 15.48
C THR A 239 -10.16 6.74 15.15
N ASN A 240 -10.52 5.45 15.20
CA ASN A 240 -11.82 4.95 14.72
C ASN A 240 -13.05 5.41 15.51
N ASP A 241 -12.88 5.80 16.78
CA ASP A 241 -13.93 6.38 17.61
C ASP A 241 -14.12 7.90 17.39
N GLY A 242 -13.26 8.50 16.55
CA GLY A 242 -13.30 9.91 16.22
C GLY A 242 -12.87 10.85 17.36
N SER A 243 -12.48 10.34 18.53
CA SER A 243 -12.15 11.13 19.73
C SER A 243 -11.03 12.17 19.51
N ARG A 244 -10.21 11.97 18.48
CA ARG A 244 -9.08 12.85 18.10
C ARG A 244 -9.07 13.20 16.61
N GLY A 245 -10.23 13.11 15.96
CA GLY A 245 -10.35 13.15 14.50
C GLY A 245 -9.98 11.81 13.86
N LEU A 246 -10.72 11.39 12.84
CA LEU A 246 -10.62 10.07 12.22
C LEU A 246 -9.20 9.77 11.71
N ILE A 247 -8.60 10.75 11.03
CA ILE A 247 -7.21 10.76 10.58
C ILE A 247 -6.60 12.09 11.05
N SER A 248 -5.52 12.04 11.81
CA SER A 248 -4.81 13.23 12.32
C SER A 248 -3.31 13.10 12.14
N PRO A 249 -2.57 14.17 11.82
CA PRO A 249 -1.12 14.08 11.63
C PRO A 249 -0.40 13.64 12.92
N THR A 250 0.71 12.91 12.78
CA THR A 250 1.66 12.70 13.88
C THR A 250 2.43 14.00 14.16
N PRO A 251 3.09 14.14 15.34
CA PRO A 251 3.96 15.29 15.61
C PRO A 251 5.07 15.49 14.56
N GLU A 252 5.62 14.39 14.04
CA GLU A 252 6.64 14.36 13.00
C GLU A 252 6.05 14.69 11.63
N GLY A 253 4.82 14.24 11.38
CA GLY A 253 4.01 14.57 10.21
C GLY A 253 4.41 13.85 8.92
N TYR A 254 5.70 13.64 8.67
CA TYR A 254 6.20 12.89 7.52
C TYR A 254 7.64 12.40 7.71
N VAL A 255 8.00 11.37 6.94
CA VAL A 255 9.39 10.99 6.66
C VAL A 255 9.82 11.59 5.32
N GLN A 256 10.92 12.34 5.32
CA GLN A 256 11.52 12.87 4.10
C GLN A 256 12.37 11.80 3.41
N MET A 257 12.09 11.55 2.13
CA MET A 257 12.89 10.69 1.26
C MET A 257 13.89 11.54 0.46
N PRO A 258 14.95 10.93 -0.12
CA PRO A 258 15.90 11.65 -0.96
C PRO A 258 15.20 12.41 -2.09
N ALA A 259 15.69 13.61 -2.41
CA ALA A 259 15.10 14.45 -3.44
C ALA A 259 15.13 13.74 -4.81
N GLY A 260 13.99 13.74 -5.51
CA GLY A 260 13.79 13.05 -6.79
C GLY A 260 13.56 11.54 -6.67
N SER A 261 13.23 11.03 -5.48
CA SER A 261 12.94 9.62 -5.26
C SER A 261 11.59 9.18 -5.84
N GLY A 262 10.55 9.97 -5.60
CA GLY A 262 9.16 9.66 -5.93
C GLY A 262 8.59 8.41 -5.24
N PRO A 263 8.35 8.42 -3.91
CA PRO A 263 7.73 7.31 -3.18
C PRO A 263 6.41 6.84 -3.82
N ARG A 264 6.24 5.53 -3.99
CA ARG A 264 5.11 4.95 -4.75
C ARG A 264 4.25 4.01 -3.91
N HIS A 265 4.68 2.76 -3.71
CA HIS A 265 3.95 1.75 -2.94
C HIS A 265 4.77 1.31 -1.71
N LEU A 266 4.08 1.09 -0.59
CA LEU A 266 4.65 0.61 0.67
C LEU A 266 4.01 -0.73 1.06
N VAL A 267 4.80 -1.68 1.54
CA VAL A 267 4.29 -2.92 2.16
C VAL A 267 4.99 -3.16 3.50
N PHE A 268 4.24 -3.63 4.49
CA PHE A 268 4.79 -4.05 5.78
C PHE A 268 5.09 -5.54 5.79
N ASP A 269 6.10 -5.94 6.57
CA ASP A 269 6.26 -7.34 6.94
C ASP A 269 5.13 -7.81 7.86
N ALA A 270 4.95 -9.13 8.00
CA ALA A 270 3.88 -9.69 8.81
C ALA A 270 4.03 -9.35 10.30
N GLY A 271 5.26 -9.18 10.80
CA GLY A 271 5.53 -8.76 12.18
C GLY A 271 5.26 -7.28 12.43
N GLY A 272 5.16 -6.47 11.37
CA GLY A 272 5.01 -5.02 11.48
C GLY A 272 6.21 -4.37 12.15
N HIS A 273 7.42 -4.88 11.91
CA HIS A 273 8.68 -4.28 12.37
C HIS A 273 9.41 -3.55 11.24
N TYR A 274 9.11 -3.92 10.00
CA TYR A 274 9.74 -3.39 8.80
C TYR A 274 8.70 -3.05 7.75
N ALA A 275 9.00 -2.03 6.96
CA ALA A 275 8.28 -1.69 5.76
C ALA A 275 9.24 -1.58 4.58
N TYR A 276 8.72 -1.80 3.37
CA TYR A 276 9.49 -1.75 2.14
C TYR A 276 8.79 -0.83 1.15
N LEU A 277 9.54 0.14 0.63
CA LEU A 277 9.02 1.21 -0.21
C LEU A 277 9.64 1.15 -1.60
N THR A 278 8.81 1.16 -2.65
CA THR A 278 9.30 1.55 -3.99
C THR A 278 9.35 3.06 -4.14
N SER A 279 10.42 3.55 -4.76
CA SER A 279 10.52 4.94 -5.20
C SER A 279 10.61 4.94 -6.73
N GLU A 280 9.55 5.41 -7.38
CA GLU A 280 9.32 5.30 -8.82
C GLU A 280 10.43 5.97 -9.62
N LEU A 281 10.70 7.24 -9.32
CA LEU A 281 11.56 8.12 -10.12
C LEU A 281 13.04 7.74 -9.94
N ALA A 282 13.42 7.32 -8.74
CA ALA A 282 14.78 6.82 -8.46
C ALA A 282 15.00 5.36 -8.86
N GLY A 283 13.93 4.57 -9.06
CA GLY A 283 14.05 3.15 -9.39
C GLY A 283 14.68 2.35 -8.25
N THR A 284 14.22 2.57 -7.01
CA THR A 284 14.81 1.95 -5.81
C THR A 284 13.76 1.25 -4.95
N VAL A 285 14.23 0.32 -4.11
CA VAL A 285 13.51 -0.19 -2.94
C VAL A 285 14.24 0.25 -1.69
N THR A 286 13.51 0.77 -0.72
CA THR A 286 14.04 1.17 0.59
C THR A 286 13.42 0.32 1.70
N THR A 287 14.25 -0.33 2.52
CA THR A 287 13.85 -0.95 3.79
C THR A 287 13.76 0.14 4.86
N LEU A 288 12.64 0.18 5.58
CA LEU A 288 12.38 1.09 6.67
C LEU A 288 12.08 0.30 7.94
N GLN A 289 12.65 0.71 9.07
CA GLN A 289 12.23 0.23 10.39
C GLN A 289 10.93 0.93 10.78
N TYR A 290 9.95 0.18 11.27
CA TYR A 290 8.74 0.72 11.84
C TYR A 290 8.74 0.59 13.36
N ALA A 291 8.44 1.68 14.05
CA ALA A 291 8.18 1.68 15.48
C ALA A 291 7.15 2.76 15.85
N ASN A 292 5.99 2.34 16.34
CA ASN A 292 4.96 3.21 16.94
C ASN A 292 4.62 4.47 16.12
N GLY A 293 4.34 4.28 14.82
CA GLY A 293 3.91 5.37 13.93
C GLY A 293 5.04 6.09 13.20
N THR A 294 6.30 5.77 13.48
CA THR A 294 7.47 6.35 12.80
C THR A 294 8.11 5.33 11.86
N LEU A 295 8.48 5.77 10.66
CA LEU A 295 9.34 5.00 9.75
C LEU A 295 10.75 5.58 9.70
N LYS A 296 11.77 4.72 9.79
CA LYS A 296 13.18 5.11 9.68
C LYS A 296 13.85 4.35 8.53
N PRO A 297 14.33 5.03 7.47
CA PRO A 297 15.08 4.37 6.40
C PRO A 297 16.35 3.68 6.93
N LEU A 298 16.59 2.44 6.50
CA LEU A 298 17.74 1.63 6.90
C LEU A 298 18.65 1.28 5.72
N GLN A 299 18.06 0.90 4.59
CA GLN A 299 18.78 0.40 3.42
C GLN A 299 18.05 0.84 2.16
N THR A 300 18.78 1.31 1.15
CA THR A 300 18.21 1.60 -0.18
C THR A 300 19.00 0.85 -1.24
N LEU A 301 18.29 0.09 -2.08
CA LEU A 301 18.86 -0.69 -3.17
C LEU A 301 18.28 -0.23 -4.51
N LYS A 302 19.12 -0.18 -5.54
CA LYS A 302 18.68 0.07 -6.91
C LYS A 302 17.97 -1.15 -7.48
N LEU A 303 16.88 -0.92 -8.19
CA LEU A 303 16.21 -1.95 -8.97
C LEU A 303 16.97 -2.26 -10.26
N THR A 304 17.81 -1.37 -10.77
CA THR A 304 18.54 -1.60 -12.02
C THR A 304 19.84 -2.39 -11.85
N ALA A 305 20.21 -3.13 -12.89
CA ALA A 305 21.51 -3.78 -12.95
C ALA A 305 22.64 -2.72 -13.00
N PRO A 306 23.85 -3.04 -12.50
CA PRO A 306 24.99 -2.14 -12.61
C PRO A 306 25.20 -1.69 -14.06
N GLY A 307 25.32 -0.37 -14.26
CA GLY A 307 25.57 0.22 -15.58
C GLY A 307 24.33 0.45 -16.46
N PHE A 308 23.12 0.05 -16.05
CA PHE A 308 21.90 0.32 -16.81
C PHE A 308 21.69 1.82 -17.07
N LYS A 309 21.33 2.19 -18.31
CA LYS A 309 21.17 3.59 -18.76
C LYS A 309 19.78 3.90 -19.33
N GLY A 310 18.89 2.92 -19.38
CA GLY A 310 17.54 3.10 -19.91
C GLY A 310 16.63 3.84 -18.93
N LYS A 311 15.41 4.11 -19.39
CA LYS A 311 14.33 4.62 -18.55
C LYS A 311 13.95 3.61 -17.48
N ILE A 312 13.56 4.13 -16.33
CA ILE A 312 13.14 3.37 -15.16
C ILE A 312 11.80 3.87 -14.64
N GLY A 313 11.15 3.05 -13.84
CA GLY A 313 9.95 3.43 -13.12
C GLY A 313 9.58 2.32 -12.16
N ALA A 314 10.06 2.38 -10.91
CA ALA A 314 9.67 1.39 -9.91
C ALA A 314 8.15 1.33 -9.80
N GLY A 315 7.59 0.13 -9.80
CA GLY A 315 6.15 -0.10 -9.78
C GLY A 315 5.71 -0.70 -8.46
N ALA A 316 5.14 -1.89 -8.57
CA ALA A 316 4.63 -2.68 -7.48
C ALA A 316 5.71 -3.28 -6.61
N ILE A 317 5.35 -3.62 -5.37
CA ILE A 317 6.19 -4.29 -4.39
C ILE A 317 5.34 -5.22 -3.53
N HIS A 318 5.75 -6.47 -3.38
CA HIS A 318 5.06 -7.45 -2.54
C HIS A 318 6.04 -8.43 -1.91
N LEU A 319 5.71 -8.89 -0.70
CA LEU A 319 6.37 -10.00 -0.04
C LEU A 319 5.74 -11.33 -0.48
N SER A 320 6.53 -12.40 -0.48
CA SER A 320 5.98 -13.75 -0.49
C SER A 320 5.15 -14.01 0.79
N PRO A 321 4.16 -14.92 0.76
CA PRO A 321 3.32 -15.20 1.93
C PRO A 321 4.10 -15.65 3.19
N ASP A 322 5.28 -16.26 3.01
CA ASP A 322 6.18 -16.68 4.08
C ASP A 322 7.14 -15.56 4.54
N GLY A 323 7.07 -14.37 3.93
CA GLY A 323 7.91 -13.21 4.24
C GLY A 323 9.39 -13.35 3.84
N ARG A 324 9.80 -14.48 3.23
CA ARG A 324 11.21 -14.78 2.95
C ARG A 324 11.76 -14.07 1.73
N PHE A 325 10.90 -13.65 0.81
CA PHE A 325 11.28 -12.97 -0.42
C PHE A 325 10.44 -11.73 -0.66
N LEU A 326 11.07 -10.71 -1.23
CA LEU A 326 10.43 -9.49 -1.70
C LEU A 326 10.65 -9.33 -3.20
N TYR A 327 9.60 -8.91 -3.89
CA TYR A 327 9.57 -8.72 -5.33
C TYR A 327 9.19 -7.28 -5.62
N ALA A 328 9.85 -6.65 -6.59
CA ALA A 328 9.50 -5.31 -7.03
C ALA A 328 9.60 -5.18 -8.54
N THR A 329 8.63 -4.54 -9.19
CA THR A 329 8.68 -4.31 -10.64
C THR A 329 9.47 -3.05 -10.97
N ASN A 330 10.16 -3.08 -12.10
CA ASN A 330 10.80 -1.91 -12.70
C ASN A 330 10.35 -1.76 -14.16
N ARG A 331 9.61 -0.68 -14.41
CA ARG A 331 9.09 -0.31 -15.75
C ARG A 331 10.15 0.46 -16.54
N GLY A 332 9.76 1.01 -17.69
CA GLY A 332 10.66 1.69 -18.60
C GLY A 332 11.34 0.70 -19.53
N ASP A 333 12.65 0.84 -19.73
CA ASP A 333 13.38 -0.05 -20.64
C ASP A 333 13.79 -1.37 -19.96
N ALA A 334 13.67 -1.46 -18.62
CA ALA A 334 14.06 -2.64 -17.85
C ALA A 334 13.03 -3.79 -17.93
N ASN A 335 11.73 -3.48 -17.78
CA ASN A 335 10.60 -4.42 -17.82
C ASN A 335 10.88 -5.75 -17.10
N GLU A 336 11.22 -5.65 -15.82
CA GLU A 336 11.65 -6.78 -14.98
C GLU A 336 10.97 -6.77 -13.61
N ILE A 337 10.95 -7.94 -12.97
CA ILE A 337 10.76 -8.11 -11.52
C ILE A 337 12.14 -8.37 -10.91
N VAL A 338 12.52 -7.55 -9.92
CA VAL A 338 13.73 -7.77 -9.12
C VAL A 338 13.35 -8.52 -7.86
N ILE A 339 14.13 -9.56 -7.54
CA ILE A 339 13.85 -10.50 -6.46
C ILE A 339 14.91 -10.34 -5.37
N PHE A 340 14.44 -10.18 -4.14
CA PHE A 340 15.28 -10.03 -2.95
C PHE A 340 14.95 -11.13 -1.95
N ALA A 341 15.98 -11.71 -1.32
CA ALA A 341 15.80 -12.43 -0.06
C ALA A 341 15.69 -11.42 1.07
N VAL A 342 14.79 -11.67 2.01
CA VAL A 342 14.61 -10.88 3.24
C VAL A 342 15.38 -11.58 4.36
N ASP A 343 16.24 -10.85 5.04
CA ASP A 343 16.88 -11.35 6.26
C ASP A 343 15.86 -11.30 7.42
N PRO A 344 15.52 -12.44 8.04
CA PRO A 344 14.50 -12.48 9.08
C PRO A 344 14.94 -11.83 10.39
N SER A 345 16.24 -11.55 10.58
CA SER A 345 16.77 -10.97 11.82
C SER A 345 16.68 -9.46 11.85
N ASP A 346 16.79 -8.79 10.69
CA ASP A 346 16.87 -7.34 10.61
C ASP A 346 16.07 -6.71 9.45
N GLY A 347 15.33 -7.52 8.68
CA GLY A 347 14.49 -7.08 7.56
C GLY A 347 15.28 -6.58 6.34
N MET A 348 16.61 -6.71 6.31
CA MET A 348 17.40 -6.21 5.20
C MET A 348 17.21 -7.06 3.95
N LEU A 349 17.36 -6.42 2.79
CA LEU A 349 17.19 -7.05 1.49
C LEU A 349 18.53 -7.44 0.88
N ARG A 350 18.58 -8.63 0.29
CA ARG A 350 19.70 -9.08 -0.55
C ARG A 350 19.17 -9.47 -1.94
N PRO A 351 19.65 -8.84 -3.03
CA PRO A 351 19.26 -9.24 -4.37
C PRO A 351 19.63 -10.70 -4.63
N VAL A 352 18.68 -11.48 -5.14
CA VAL A 352 18.88 -12.90 -5.49
C VAL A 352 18.60 -13.19 -6.95
N GLY A 353 17.86 -12.34 -7.65
CA GLY A 353 17.58 -12.54 -9.07
C GLY A 353 16.82 -11.40 -9.72
N ARG A 354 16.69 -11.50 -11.04
CA ARG A 354 15.92 -10.60 -11.90
C ARG A 354 15.20 -11.45 -12.93
N GLN A 355 13.92 -11.14 -13.17
CA GLN A 355 13.08 -11.87 -14.10
C GLN A 355 12.48 -10.88 -15.09
N SER A 356 12.72 -11.07 -16.40
CA SER A 356 11.97 -10.34 -17.42
C SER A 356 10.48 -10.66 -17.29
N THR A 357 9.63 -9.64 -17.42
CA THR A 357 8.17 -9.81 -17.39
C THR A 357 7.60 -10.21 -18.74
N LEU A 358 8.46 -10.36 -19.76
CA LEU A 358 8.12 -10.80 -21.13
C LEU A 358 7.11 -9.89 -21.85
N GLY A 359 6.97 -8.65 -21.37
CA GLY A 359 6.13 -7.61 -21.93
C GLY A 359 6.66 -6.23 -21.55
N ARG A 360 5.80 -5.21 -21.65
CA ARG A 360 6.15 -3.81 -21.35
C ARG A 360 5.29 -3.23 -20.25
N THR A 361 5.91 -2.39 -19.42
CA THR A 361 5.27 -1.64 -18.33
C THR A 361 4.58 -2.57 -17.33
N PRO A 362 5.36 -3.40 -16.60
CA PRO A 362 4.84 -4.25 -15.53
C PRO A 362 4.36 -3.40 -14.33
N ARG A 363 3.10 -2.96 -14.39
CA ARG A 363 2.54 -2.00 -13.42
C ARG A 363 2.23 -2.66 -12.08
N GLU A 364 1.76 -3.91 -12.10
CA GLU A 364 1.36 -4.65 -10.92
C GLU A 364 1.56 -6.16 -11.10
N PHE A 365 1.71 -6.86 -9.98
CA PHE A 365 1.81 -8.31 -9.93
C PHE A 365 1.18 -8.83 -8.64
N ALA A 366 0.83 -10.11 -8.59
CA ALA A 366 0.36 -10.74 -7.37
C ALA A 366 1.01 -12.12 -7.21
N ILE A 367 1.25 -12.48 -5.96
CA ILE A 367 1.64 -13.83 -5.57
C ILE A 367 0.37 -14.56 -5.13
N ASP A 368 0.18 -15.79 -5.61
CA ASP A 368 -1.00 -16.56 -5.23
C ASP A 368 -0.97 -16.92 -3.73
N PRO A 369 -2.11 -17.18 -3.09
CA PRO A 369 -2.17 -17.44 -1.66
C PRO A 369 -1.38 -18.68 -1.21
N THR A 370 -1.18 -19.67 -2.07
CA THR A 370 -0.35 -20.84 -1.75
C THR A 370 1.14 -20.55 -1.81
N GLY A 371 1.50 -19.42 -2.40
CA GLY A 371 2.89 -19.04 -2.57
C GLY A 371 3.63 -19.96 -3.54
N ARG A 372 3.03 -20.42 -4.63
CA ARG A 372 3.72 -21.20 -5.67
C ARG A 372 3.74 -20.54 -7.04
N TRP A 373 2.98 -19.46 -7.21
CA TRP A 373 2.79 -18.79 -8.47
C TRP A 373 2.85 -17.28 -8.28
N LEU A 374 3.30 -16.59 -9.33
CA LEU A 374 3.30 -15.14 -9.43
C LEU A 374 2.72 -14.77 -10.79
N ILE A 375 1.71 -13.90 -10.81
CA ILE A 375 1.20 -13.30 -12.04
C ILE A 375 1.63 -11.84 -12.14
N VAL A 376 2.08 -11.41 -13.32
CA VAL A 376 2.44 -10.01 -13.61
C VAL A 376 1.72 -9.52 -14.85
N GLY A 377 1.19 -8.30 -14.80
CA GLY A 377 0.50 -7.62 -15.89
C GLY A 377 1.38 -6.60 -16.57
N ASN A 378 1.46 -6.67 -17.89
CA ASN A 378 2.26 -5.78 -18.74
C ASN A 378 1.34 -4.84 -19.52
N GLN A 379 1.10 -3.67 -18.93
CA GLN A 379 0.14 -2.67 -19.40
C GLN A 379 0.27 -2.38 -20.90
N ASP A 380 1.45 -1.95 -21.36
CA ASP A 380 1.63 -1.41 -22.72
C ASP A 380 1.84 -2.49 -23.79
N SER A 381 1.66 -3.76 -23.41
CA SER A 381 1.75 -4.90 -24.32
C SER A 381 0.52 -5.80 -24.29
N ASP A 382 -0.51 -5.45 -23.51
CA ASP A 382 -1.77 -6.20 -23.42
C ASP A 382 -1.55 -7.71 -23.12
N THR A 383 -0.62 -7.99 -22.21
CA THR A 383 -0.32 -9.36 -21.79
C THR A 383 -0.18 -9.45 -20.27
N ALA A 384 -0.48 -10.61 -19.73
CA ALA A 384 -0.04 -11.02 -18.41
C ALA A 384 0.72 -12.35 -18.51
N TYR A 385 1.58 -12.62 -17.54
CA TYR A 385 2.31 -13.88 -17.45
C TYR A 385 2.21 -14.47 -16.05
N VAL A 386 1.89 -15.76 -15.98
CA VAL A 386 1.96 -16.56 -14.76
C VAL A 386 3.28 -17.31 -14.74
N PHE A 387 4.06 -17.10 -13.68
CA PHE A 387 5.32 -17.79 -13.42
C PHE A 387 5.15 -18.76 -12.26
N ARG A 388 5.78 -19.92 -12.36
CA ARG A 388 6.02 -20.77 -11.19
C ARG A 388 7.10 -20.14 -10.32
N ARG A 389 6.81 -19.98 -9.04
CA ARG A 389 7.75 -19.50 -8.03
C ARG A 389 8.34 -20.69 -7.28
N ASP A 390 9.65 -20.69 -7.12
CA ASP A 390 10.34 -21.60 -6.20
C ASP A 390 10.36 -20.97 -4.79
N PRO A 391 9.65 -21.52 -3.79
CA PRO A 391 9.64 -20.97 -2.44
C PRO A 391 10.98 -21.08 -1.71
N ALA A 392 11.90 -21.93 -2.17
CA ALA A 392 13.21 -22.07 -1.54
C ALA A 392 14.16 -20.97 -1.98
N THR A 393 14.14 -20.60 -3.27
CA THR A 393 15.09 -19.66 -3.89
C THR A 393 14.49 -18.31 -4.25
N GLY A 394 13.16 -18.21 -4.29
CA GLY A 394 12.41 -17.05 -4.74
C GLY A 394 12.36 -16.89 -6.26
N MET A 395 13.06 -17.73 -7.05
CA MET A 395 13.15 -17.59 -8.49
C MET A 395 11.84 -17.88 -9.22
N LEU A 396 11.70 -17.32 -10.42
CA LEU A 396 10.52 -17.42 -11.27
C LEU A 396 10.86 -18.21 -12.54
N THR A 397 10.00 -19.15 -12.93
CA THR A 397 10.23 -20.03 -14.09
C THR A 397 8.90 -20.39 -14.78
N GLN A 398 8.97 -21.14 -15.88
CA GLN A 398 7.81 -21.72 -16.56
C GLN A 398 6.69 -20.70 -16.88
N PRO A 399 7.02 -19.61 -17.61
CA PRO A 399 6.04 -18.57 -17.93
C PRO A 399 4.90 -19.11 -18.79
N THR A 400 3.67 -18.84 -18.38
CA THR A 400 2.45 -19.06 -19.16
C THR A 400 1.83 -17.71 -19.52
N ARG A 401 1.65 -17.47 -20.82
CA ARG A 401 1.10 -16.21 -21.35
C ARG A 401 -0.42 -16.17 -21.22
N LEU A 402 -0.94 -14.98 -20.92
CA LEU A 402 -2.36 -14.60 -21.01
C LEU A 402 -2.46 -13.31 -21.82
N ASP A 403 -3.45 -13.21 -22.70
CA ASP A 403 -3.77 -11.99 -23.42
C ASP A 403 -4.90 -11.27 -22.70
N ILE A 404 -4.58 -10.13 -22.07
CA ILE A 404 -5.50 -9.31 -21.28
C ILE A 404 -5.23 -7.86 -21.67
N GLY A 405 -6.26 -7.07 -21.99
CA GLY A 405 -6.08 -5.67 -22.37
C GLY A 405 -5.62 -4.81 -21.19
N SER A 406 -4.49 -4.11 -21.33
CA SER A 406 -3.93 -3.20 -20.32
C SER A 406 -4.08 -3.62 -18.84
N PRO A 407 -3.60 -4.81 -18.40
CA PRO A 407 -3.80 -5.31 -17.05
C PRO A 407 -2.88 -4.60 -16.06
N VAL A 408 -3.44 -4.10 -14.96
CA VAL A 408 -2.74 -3.21 -14.02
C VAL A 408 -3.04 -3.45 -12.54
N ASP A 409 -3.89 -4.42 -12.18
CA ASP A 409 -4.00 -4.93 -10.81
C ASP A 409 -4.49 -6.39 -10.80
N PHE A 410 -4.16 -7.13 -9.74
CA PHE A 410 -4.49 -8.54 -9.57
C PHE A 410 -4.89 -8.84 -8.12
N LYS A 411 -6.05 -9.45 -7.91
CA LYS A 411 -6.52 -9.88 -6.58
C LYS A 411 -6.97 -11.33 -6.59
N PHE A 412 -6.40 -12.12 -5.69
CA PHE A 412 -6.84 -13.49 -5.44
C PHE A 412 -7.89 -13.54 -4.34
N THR A 413 -8.89 -14.38 -4.52
CA THR A 413 -9.96 -14.59 -3.55
C THR A 413 -10.38 -16.07 -3.58
N PRO A 414 -10.67 -16.71 -2.43
CA PRO A 414 -11.18 -18.08 -2.41
C PRO A 414 -12.42 -18.20 -3.27
N SER A 415 -12.55 -19.31 -3.99
CA SER A 415 -13.69 -19.48 -4.90
C SER A 415 -14.92 -20.17 -4.30
N SER A 416 -14.86 -20.46 -3.00
CA SER A 416 -15.91 -21.06 -2.18
C SER A 416 -15.76 -20.65 -0.72
#